data_AF-A0A8S9T5L7-F1
#
_entry.id   AF-A0A8S9T5L7-F1
#
_cell.length_a   1.000
_cell.length_b   1.000
_cell.length_c   1.000
_cell.angle_alpha   90.00
_cell.angle_beta   90.00
_cell.angle_gamma   90.00
#
_symmetry.space_group_name_H-M   'P 1'
#
loop_
_entity.id
_entity.type
_entity.pdbx_description
1 polymer ?
#
loop_
_entity_poly.entity_id
_entity_poly.type
_entity_poly.pdbx_seq_one_letter_code
_entity_poly.pdbx_strand_id
1 'polypeptide(L)' 'MDTQELLRRYALGERDFSNVNMVHVCLTNANLVGAHLIGAHLIHADLRGVEQS' A
#
# COMPACT_ATOMS: atom_id res chain seq x y z
N MET A 1 3.46 -8.50 -3.16
CA MET A 1 2.11 -8.37 -2.59
C MET A 1 1.24 -7.72 -3.65
N ASP A 2 0.01 -8.20 -3.86
CA ASP A 2 -0.95 -7.57 -4.77
C ASP A 2 -1.92 -6.64 -4.01
N THR A 3 -2.75 -5.90 -4.76
CA THR A 3 -3.71 -4.94 -4.20
C THR A 3 -4.72 -5.61 -3.26
N GLN A 4 -5.21 -6.81 -3.57
CA GLN A 4 -6.24 -7.48 -2.75
C GLN A 4 -5.65 -7.90 -1.40
N GLU A 5 -4.44 -8.45 -1.41
CA GLU A 5 -3.76 -8.86 -0.19
C GLU A 5 -3.40 -7.66 0.70
N LEU A 6 -2.92 -6.56 0.10
CA LEU A 6 -2.67 -5.32 0.84
C LEU A 6 -3.94 -4.82 1.55
N LEU A 7 -5.04 -4.69 0.81
CA LEU A 7 -6.30 -4.17 1.34
C LEU A 7 -6.88 -5.08 2.43
N ARG A 8 -6.75 -6.39 2.27
CA ARG A 8 -7.16 -7.37 3.28
C ARG A 8 -6.39 -7.19 4.58
N ARG A 9 -5.05 -7.10 4.50
CA ARG A 9 -4.19 -6.89 5.68
C ARG A 9 -4.47 -5.57 6.37
N TYR A 10 -4.62 -4.50 5.58
CA TYR A 10 -4.98 -3.19 6.09
C TYR A 10 -6.33 -3.20 6.81
N ALA A 11 -7.33 -3.89 6.26
CA ALA A 11 -8.64 -4.08 6.88
C ALA A 11 -8.59 -4.89 8.19
N LEU A 12 -7.58 -5.75 8.35
CA LEU A 12 -7.32 -6.49 9.60
C LEU A 12 -6.57 -5.66 10.64
N GLY A 13 -6.24 -4.39 10.35
CA GLY A 13 -5.54 -3.50 11.26
C GLY A 13 -4.03 -3.50 11.08
N GLU A 14 -3.48 -4.24 10.12
CA GLU A 14 -2.06 -4.14 9.78
C GLU A 14 -1.78 -2.73 9.24
N ARG A 15 -0.73 -2.11 9.79
CA ARG A 15 -0.27 -0.78 9.37
C ARG A 15 1.17 -0.80 8.93
N ASP A 16 1.95 -1.80 9.30
CA ASP A 16 3.34 -1.90 8.90
C ASP A 16 3.47 -2.68 7.59
N PHE A 17 3.74 -1.96 6.51
CA PHE A 17 4.06 -2.51 5.19
C PHE A 17 5.48 -2.11 4.76
N SER A 18 6.35 -1.86 5.75
CA SER A 18 7.72 -1.46 5.51
C SER A 18 8.50 -2.56 4.79
N ASN A 19 9.34 -2.18 3.83
CA ASN A 19 10.16 -3.10 3.02
C ASN A 19 9.38 -4.16 2.22
N VAL A 20 8.05 -4.01 2.08
CA VAL A 20 7.24 -4.96 1.30
C VAL A 20 7.38 -4.68 -0.19
N ASN A 21 7.49 -5.75 -0.99
CA ASN A 21 7.48 -5.65 -2.44
C ASN A 21 6.04 -5.45 -2.98
N MET A 22 5.77 -4.26 -3.51
CA MET A 22 4.51 -3.81 -4.10
C MET A 22 4.70 -3.34 -5.56
N VAL A 23 5.62 -3.97 -6.28
CA VAL A 23 5.87 -3.69 -7.70
C VAL A 23 4.61 -3.97 -8.52
N HIS A 24 4.25 -3.04 -9.41
CA HIS A 24 3.02 -3.08 -10.25
C HIS A 24 1.68 -3.08 -9.49
N VAL A 25 1.65 -2.71 -8.20
CA VAL A 25 0.39 -2.66 -7.45
C VAL A 25 -0.42 -1.43 -7.86
N CYS A 26 -1.71 -1.63 -8.16
CA CYS A 26 -2.65 -0.52 -8.37
C CYS A 26 -3.21 -0.08 -7.02
N LEU A 27 -2.88 1.12 -6.57
CA LEU A 27 -3.35 1.74 -5.33
C LEU A 27 -4.23 2.95 -5.60
N THR A 28 -4.71 3.13 -6.84
CA THR A 28 -5.52 4.27 -7.24
C THR A 28 -6.72 4.46 -6.30
N ASN A 29 -6.81 5.64 -5.67
CA ASN A 29 -7.82 6.00 -4.68
C ASN A 29 -7.87 5.11 -3.42
N ALA A 30 -6.80 4.37 -3.10
CA ALA A 30 -6.73 3.61 -1.87
C ALA A 30 -6.58 4.54 -0.66
N ASN A 31 -7.38 4.31 0.38
CA ASN A 31 -7.20 4.97 1.68
C ASN A 31 -6.26 4.12 2.54
N LEU A 32 -5.01 4.55 2.63
CA LEU A 32 -3.95 3.91 3.42
C LEU A 32 -3.44 4.86 4.51
N VAL A 33 -4.31 5.71 5.06
CA VAL A 33 -3.96 6.64 6.14
C VAL A 33 -3.36 5.89 7.34
N GLY A 34 -2.17 6.33 7.76
CA GLY A 34 -1.41 5.71 8.84
C GLY A 34 -0.70 4.39 8.46
N ALA A 35 -0.65 4.00 7.19
CA ALA A 35 0.19 2.90 6.73
C ALA A 35 1.66 3.31 6.69
N HIS A 36 2.54 2.50 7.30
CA HIS A 36 3.98 2.65 7.19
C HIS A 36 4.45 1.96 5.91
N LEU A 37 4.87 2.75 4.92
CA LEU A 37 5.35 2.27 3.62
C LEU A 37 6.87 2.47 3.46
N ILE A 38 7.60 2.70 4.57
CA ILE A 38 9.02 3.01 4.54
C ILE A 38 9.80 1.84 3.90
N GLY A 39 10.59 2.13 2.88
CA GLY A 39 11.36 1.11 2.16
C GLY A 39 10.54 0.16 1.30
N ALA A 40 9.22 0.33 1.20
CA ALA A 40 8.40 -0.50 0.31
C ALA A 40 8.82 -0.30 -1.16
N HIS A 41 8.92 -1.40 -1.90
CA HIS A 41 9.25 -1.34 -3.32
C HIS A 41 7.99 -1.05 -4.13
N LEU A 42 7.75 0.23 -4.45
CA LEU A 42 6.57 0.73 -5.17
C LEU A 42 6.84 0.99 -6.66
N ILE A 43 7.83 0.30 -7.24
CA ILE A 43 8.20 0.50 -8.65
C ILE A 43 7.00 0.16 -9.53
N HIS A 44 6.62 1.08 -10.43
CA HIS A 44 5.43 0.99 -11.28
C HIS A 44 4.08 0.84 -10.53
N ALA A 45 4.02 1.17 -9.24
CA ALA A 45 2.74 1.24 -8.53
C ALA A 45 1.94 2.46 -9.01
N ASP A 46 0.62 2.29 -9.15
CA ASP A 46 -0.28 3.40 -9.45
C ASP A 46 -0.74 4.04 -8.13
N LEU A 47 -0.17 5.21 -7.79
CA LEU A 47 -0.40 5.91 -6.52
C LEU A 47 -1.36 7.10 -6.65
N ARG A 48 -2.06 7.24 -7.78
CA ARG A 48 -2.93 8.40 -8.00
C ARG A 48 -4.07 8.42 -6.97
N GLY A 49 -4.21 9.53 -6.25
CA GLY A 49 -5.28 9.71 -5.26
C GLY A 49 -5.13 8.86 -3.99
N VAL A 50 -3.93 8.32 -3.71
CA VAL A 50 -3.67 7.68 -2.41
C VAL A 50 -3.54 8.77 -1.33
N GLU A 51 -4.40 8.70 -0.33
CA GLU A 51 -4.34 9.56 0.85
C GLU A 51 -3.39 8.93 1.90
N GLN A 52 -2.36 9.68 2.32
CA GLN A 52 -1.33 9.21 3.28
C GLN A 52 -1.11 10.16 4.48
N SER A 53 -1.95 11.18 4.67
CA SER A 53 -1.77 12.21 5.72
C SER A 53 -2.06 11.72 7.13
#